data_AF-A0A432PB51-F1
#
_entry.id   AF-A0A432PB51-F1
#
_cell.length_a   1.000
_cell.length_b   1.000
_cell.length_c   1.000
_cell.angle_alpha   90.00
_cell.angle_beta   90.00
_cell.angle_gamma   90.00
#
_symmetry.space_group_name_H-M   'P 1'
#
loop_
_entity.id
_entity.type
_entity.pdbx_description
1 polymer ?
#
loop_
_entity_poly.entity_id
_entity_poly.type
_entity_poly.pdbx_seq_one_letter_code
_entity_poly.pdbx_strand_id
1 'polypeptide(L)' 'MAPSRQMRIQHKVHEIDAALRLNGEYHLYRDEDSFAVLEGVRRMHQLSQLTVIEPPGRFGGEYVLRLVREPTGDDPQIEQ' A
#
# COMPACT_ATOMS: atom_id res chain seq x y z
N MET A 1 -3.24 -24.11 16.72
CA MET A 1 -3.85 -22.82 17.14
C MET A 1 -4.04 -21.97 15.90
N ALA A 2 -5.22 -21.40 15.68
CA ALA A 2 -5.41 -20.46 14.58
C ALA A 2 -4.62 -19.17 14.87
N PRO A 3 -3.97 -18.54 13.86
CA PRO A 3 -3.25 -17.30 14.08
C PRO A 3 -4.21 -16.21 14.59
N SER A 4 -3.78 -15.50 15.63
CA SER A 4 -4.51 -14.37 16.19
C SER A 4 -4.78 -13.32 15.12
N ARG A 5 -5.92 -12.63 15.22
CA ARG A 5 -6.32 -11.55 14.29
C ARG A 5 -5.18 -10.53 14.08
N GLN A 6 -4.53 -10.13 15.16
CA GLN A 6 -3.39 -9.19 15.12
C GLN A 6 -2.19 -9.71 14.31
N MET A 7 -1.91 -11.01 14.38
CA MET A 7 -0.83 -11.63 13.60
C MET A 7 -1.16 -11.65 12.10
N ARG A 8 -2.43 -11.91 11.74
CA ARG A 8 -2.89 -11.83 10.35
C ARG A 8 -2.77 -10.42 9.79
N ILE A 9 -3.16 -9.41 10.57
CA ILE A 9 -3.01 -7.99 10.20
C ILE A 9 -1.55 -7.66 9.95
N GLN A 10 -0.65 -8.01 10.88
CA GLN A 10 0.79 -7.76 10.72
C GLN A 10 1.37 -8.46 9.49
N HIS A 11 1.04 -9.73 9.26
CA HIS A 11 1.47 -10.45 8.07
C HIS A 11 1.01 -9.75 6.79
N LYS A 12 -0.25 -9.27 6.75
CA LYS A 12 -0.79 -8.57 5.59
C LYS A 12 -0.09 -7.23 5.35
N VAL A 13 0.21 -6.48 6.42
CA VAL A 13 0.99 -5.23 6.33
C VAL A 13 2.37 -5.46 5.70
N HIS A 14 3.08 -6.52 6.10
CA HIS A 14 4.37 -6.87 5.52
C HIS A 14 4.28 -7.33 4.06
N GLU A 15 3.24 -8.11 3.71
CA GLU A 15 2.99 -8.52 2.33
C GLU A 15 2.78 -7.30 1.41
N ILE A 16 2.00 -6.32 1.87
CA ILE A 16 1.70 -5.10 1.12
C ILE A 16 2.95 -4.24 0.96
N ASP A 17 3.75 -4.05 2.00
CA ASP A 17 5.01 -3.29 1.89
C ASP A 17 5.97 -3.94 0.90
N ALA A 18 6.13 -5.27 0.95
CA ALA A 18 6.95 -5.98 -0.02
C ALA A 18 6.44 -5.76 -1.46
N ALA A 19 5.12 -5.87 -1.67
CA ALA A 19 4.53 -5.64 -2.98
C ALA A 19 4.65 -4.17 -3.45
N LEU A 20 4.49 -3.20 -2.55
CA LEU A 20 4.67 -1.78 -2.85
C LEU A 20 6.12 -1.46 -3.24
N ARG A 21 7.11 -2.05 -2.58
CA ARG A 21 8.52 -1.86 -2.96
C ARG A 21 8.83 -2.47 -4.32
N LEU A 22 8.26 -3.63 -4.63
CA LEU A 22 8.51 -4.35 -5.89
C LEU A 22 7.77 -3.71 -7.07
N ASN A 23 6.47 -3.46 -6.94
CA ASN A 23 5.59 -3.05 -8.03
C ASN A 23 5.24 -1.56 -8.01
N GLY A 24 5.45 -0.87 -6.88
CA GLY A 24 5.05 0.52 -6.68
C GLY A 24 3.56 0.71 -6.36
N GLU A 25 2.75 -0.36 -6.43
CA GLU A 25 1.30 -0.27 -6.28
C GLU A 25 0.72 -1.55 -5.66
N TYR A 26 -0.33 -1.41 -4.84
CA TYR A 26 -1.08 -2.51 -4.27
C TYR A 26 -2.57 -2.16 -4.12
N HIS A 27 -3.43 -3.11 -4.45
CA HIS A 27 -4.89 -3.01 -4.31
C HIS A 27 -5.35 -3.76 -3.06
N LEU A 28 -5.73 -3.01 -2.02
CA LEU A 28 -6.25 -3.56 -0.78
C LEU A 28 -7.78 -3.50 -0.77
N TYR A 29 -8.42 -4.65 -0.97
CA TYR A 29 -9.87 -4.80 -0.83
C TYR A 29 -10.35 -4.39 0.57
N ARG A 30 -11.52 -3.74 0.64
CA ARG A 30 -12.14 -3.41 1.93
C ARG A 30 -12.77 -4.64 2.57
N ASP A 31 -12.16 -5.10 3.64
CA ASP A 31 -12.66 -6.12 4.56
C ASP A 31 -12.62 -5.61 6.02
N GLU A 32 -13.02 -6.45 6.99
CA GLU A 32 -13.08 -6.11 8.43
C GLU A 32 -11.73 -5.61 8.99
N ASP A 33 -10.61 -6.09 8.45
CA ASP A 33 -9.25 -5.80 8.89
C ASP A 33 -8.55 -4.75 8.01
N SER A 34 -9.10 -4.43 6.84
CA SER A 34 -8.47 -3.56 5.84
C SER A 34 -8.05 -2.19 6.37
N PHE A 35 -8.85 -1.57 7.26
CA PHE A 35 -8.50 -0.27 7.86
C PHE A 35 -7.27 -0.38 8.77
N ALA A 36 -7.19 -1.43 9.59
CA ALA A 36 -6.05 -1.65 10.47
C ALA A 36 -4.78 -1.98 9.67
N VAL A 37 -4.92 -2.72 8.56
CA VAL A 37 -3.84 -2.99 7.62
C VAL A 37 -3.36 -1.70 6.96
N LEU A 38 -4.28 -0.87 6.43
CA LEU A 38 -3.94 0.42 5.81
C LEU A 38 -3.15 1.33 6.75
N GLU A 39 -3.61 1.48 8.00
CA GLU A 39 -2.91 2.26 9.02
C GLU A 39 -1.53 1.69 9.36
N GLY A 40 -1.40 0.36 9.39
CA GLY A 40 -0.11 -0.30 9.57
C GLY A 40 0.88 0.02 8.45
N VAL A 41 0.43 -0.04 7.19
CA VAL A 41 1.26 0.29 6.02
C VAL A 41 1.64 1.78 6.02
N ARG A 42 0.70 2.67 6.34
CA ARG A 42 0.96 4.11 6.50
C ARG A 42 2.05 4.41 7.53
N ARG A 43 2.06 3.71 8.66
CA ARG A 43 3.10 3.88 9.68
C ARG A 43 4.48 3.43 9.19
N MET A 44 4.56 2.33 8.45
CA MET A 44 5.85 1.87 7.91
C MET A 44 6.41 2.82 6.84
N HIS A 45 5.52 3.43 6.06
CA HIS A 45 5.89 4.39 5.02
C HIS A 45 5.71 5.85 5.45
N GLN A 46 5.74 6.16 6.75
CA GLN A 46 5.54 7.52 7.25
C GLN A 46 6.57 8.53 6.68
N LEU A 47 7.75 8.04 6.29
CA LEU A 47 8.83 8.80 5.67
C LEU A 47 8.87 8.67 4.13
N SER A 48 8.04 7.80 3.55
CA SER A 48 7.97 7.59 2.10
C SER A 48 6.74 8.31 1.52
N GLN A 49 6.79 8.67 0.25
CA GLN A 49 5.63 9.25 -0.46
C GLN A 49 4.59 8.16 -0.79
N LEU A 50 3.94 7.61 0.23
CA LEU A 50 2.82 6.69 0.08
C LEU A 50 1.54 7.49 -0.24
N THR A 51 1.03 7.32 -1.45
CA THR A 51 -0.28 7.82 -1.86
C THR A 51 -1.33 6.73 -1.62
N VAL A 52 -2.48 7.12 -1.06
CA VAL A 52 -3.62 6.22 -0.88
C VAL A 52 -4.81 6.82 -1.61
N ILE A 53 -5.33 6.09 -2.60
CA ILE A 53 -6.55 6.46 -3.31
C ILE A 53 -7.69 5.66 -2.68
N GLU A 54 -8.65 6.38 -2.10
CA GLU A 54 -9.84 5.78 -1.51
C GLU A 54 -10.92 5.54 -2.59
N PRO A 55 -11.69 4.45 -2.49
CA PRO A 55 -12.73 4.16 -3.47
C PRO A 55 -13.87 5.18 -3.39
N PRO A 56 -14.51 5.54 -4.52
CA PRO A 56 -15.64 6.46 -4.54
C PRO A 56 -16.89 5.77 -4.00
N GLY A 57 -17.07 5.74 -2.68
CA GLY A 57 -18.27 5.18 -2.03
C GLY A 57 -18.04 4.62 -0.64
N ARG A 58 -19.14 4.41 0.10
CA ARG A 58 -19.09 3.80 1.45
C ARG A 58 -19.09 2.26 1.43
N PHE A 59 -19.61 1.64 0.38
CA PHE A 59 -19.84 0.18 0.29
C PHE A 59 -19.09 -0.42 -0.89
N GLY A 60 -18.26 -1.43 -0.61
CA GLY A 60 -17.38 -2.03 -1.62
C GLY A 60 -16.25 -1.10 -2.06
N GLY A 61 -15.20 -1.67 -2.64
CA GLY A 61 -14.06 -0.94 -3.18
C GLY A 61 -12.72 -1.38 -2.62
N GLU A 62 -11.67 -0.81 -3.20
CA GLU A 62 -10.27 -1.11 -2.91
C GLU A 62 -9.57 0.19 -2.53
N TYR A 63 -8.74 0.16 -1.49
CA TYR A 63 -7.71 1.16 -1.30
C TYR A 63 -6.60 0.87 -2.31
N VAL A 64 -6.28 1.83 -3.17
CA VAL A 64 -5.11 1.73 -4.05
C VAL A 64 -3.96 2.44 -3.35
N LEU A 65 -3.01 1.67 -2.86
CA LEU A 65 -1.78 2.16 -2.27
C LEU A 65 -0.74 2.29 -3.38
N ARG A 66 -0.12 3.46 -3.52
CA ARG A 66 0.95 3.70 -4.49
C ARG A 66 2.15 4.30 -3.79
N LEU A 67 3.31 3.68 -3.94
CA LEU A 67 4.57 4.26 -3.53
C LEU A 67 5.08 5.11 -4.69
N VAL A 68 5.16 6.43 -4.51
CA VAL A 68 5.85 7.26 -5.50
C VAL A 68 7.31 6.84 -5.45
N ARG A 69 7.77 6.13 -6.48
CA ARG A 69 9.22 6.02 -6.71
C ARG A 69 9.66 7.45 -6.93
N GLU A 70 10.55 7.96 -6.09
CA GLU A 70 11.29 9.16 -6.45
C GLU A 70 11.80 8.93 -7.88
N PRO A 71 11.58 9.87 -8.82
CA PRO A 71 12.22 9.78 -10.12
C PRO A 71 13.71 9.76 -9.83
N THR A 72 14.29 8.56 -9.83
CA THR A 72 15.72 8.38 -9.81
C THR A 72 16.10 8.98 -11.15
N GLY A 73 16.67 10.19 -11.14
CA GLY A 73 16.80 11.07 -12.29
C GLY A 73 17.61 10.48 -13.45
N ASP A 74 17.00 9.55 -14.16
CA ASP A 74 17.49 8.87 -15.35
C ASP A 74 16.30 8.71 -16.32
N ASP A 75 15.58 9.81 -16.55
CA ASP A 75 14.92 10.03 -17.83
C ASP A 75 16.01 10.63 -18.73
N PRO A 76 16.68 9.86 -19.61
CA PRO A 76 17.45 10.47 -20.67
C PRO A 76 16.47 11.31 -21.49
N GLN A 77 16.66 12.64 -21.44
CA GLN A 77 16.02 13.57 -22.35
C GLN A 77 16.37 13.13 -23.77
N ILE A 78 15.45 12.43 -24.43
CA ILE A 78 15.53 12.20 -25.87
C ILE A 78 15.18 13.53 -26.52
N GLU A 79 16.19 14.37 -26.67
CA GLU A 79 16.21 15.47 -27.61
C GLU A 79 16.12 14.85 -29.02
N GLN A 80 15.02 15.11 -29.73
CA GLN A 80 14.95 15.09 -31.19
C GLN A 80 13.94 16.12 -31.68
#